data_AF-A0A4U9WDP7-F1
#
_entry.id   AF-A0A4U9WDP7-F1
#
_cell.length_a   1.000
_cell.length_b   1.000
_cell.length_c   1.000
_cell.angle_alpha   90.00
_cell.angle_beta   90.00
_cell.angle_gamma   90.00
#
_symmetry.space_group_name_H-M   'P 1'
#
loop_
_entity.id
_entity.type
_entity.pdbx_description
1 polymer ?
#
loop_
_entity_poly.entity_id
_entity_poly.type
_entity_poly.pdbx_seq_one_letter_code
_entity_poly.pdbx_strand_id
1 'polypeptide(L)'
;MAELWMGAHPKSSSQVTDQAGNLRSLREVIDTDQPKQLGAEVAQRFGELPFLFKVLCADQPLSIQVHPSKSAAEVGFAKENAAGIPFDAAERNYKDPNHKPELVLP
;
A
#
# COMPACT_ATOMS: atom_id res chain seq x y z
N MET A 1 16.43 9.80 8.28
CA MET A 1 15.45 8.73 7.99
C MET A 1 14.11 9.41 7.77
N ALA A 2 13.38 9.09 6.70
CA ALA A 2 12.11 9.77 6.38
C ALA A 2 10.89 8.98 6.86
N GLU A 3 10.84 7.68 6.56
CA GLU A 3 9.71 6.82 6.91
C GLU A 3 10.21 5.45 7.45
N LEU A 4 9.53 4.93 8.48
CA LEU A 4 9.62 3.53 8.89
C LEU A 4 8.31 2.84 8.49
N TRP A 5 8.40 1.76 7.71
CA TRP A 5 7.22 1.03 7.22
C TRP A 5 6.95 -0.24 8.01
N MET A 6 5.68 -0.42 8.38
CA MET A 6 5.16 -1.61 9.04
C MET A 6 3.98 -2.13 8.22
N GLY A 7 4.17 -3.24 7.53
CA GLY A 7 3.14 -3.85 6.69
C GLY A 7 3.69 -4.73 5.57
N ALA A 8 2.82 -5.05 4.61
CA ALA A 8 3.09 -6.03 3.55
C ALA A 8 3.17 -5.38 2.15
N HIS A 9 3.65 -4.13 2.08
CA HIS A 9 3.70 -3.38 0.83
C HIS A 9 4.64 -4.06 -0.19
N PRO A 10 4.25 -4.23 -1.48
CA PRO A 10 4.99 -5.04 -2.43
C PRO A 10 6.41 -4.53 -2.73
N LYS A 11 6.63 -3.21 -2.63
CA LYS A 11 7.96 -2.61 -2.84
C LYS A 11 8.93 -2.81 -1.67
N SER A 12 8.44 -3.05 -0.46
CA SER A 12 9.27 -3.21 0.75
C SER A 12 8.40 -3.75 1.88
N SER A 13 8.18 -5.07 1.89
CA SER A 13 7.43 -5.74 2.94
C SER A 13 8.28 -5.84 4.20
N SER A 14 7.65 -5.71 5.37
CA SER A 14 8.27 -6.11 6.64
C SER A 14 8.66 -7.60 6.60
N GLN A 15 9.66 -7.97 7.40
CA GLN A 15 10.11 -9.35 7.56
C GLN A 15 9.60 -9.91 8.89
N VAL A 16 9.31 -11.21 8.91
CA VAL A 16 8.97 -11.98 10.11
C VAL A 16 9.88 -13.19 10.22
N THR A 17 10.14 -13.64 11.44
CA THR A 17 10.89 -14.87 11.69
C THR A 17 9.93 -16.05 11.77
N ASP A 18 10.17 -17.10 10.99
CA ASP A 18 9.38 -18.33 11.05
C ASP A 18 9.77 -19.22 12.25
N GLN A 19 9.07 -20.34 12.41
CA GLN A 19 9.31 -21.29 13.50
C GLN A 19 10.71 -21.94 13.45
N ALA A 20 11.33 -21.97 12.28
CA ALA A 20 12.68 -22.50 12.07
C ALA A 20 13.76 -21.42 12.24
N GLY A 21 13.38 -20.17 12.54
CA GLY A 21 14.31 -19.05 12.72
C GLY A 21 14.67 -18.31 11.43
N ASN A 22 14.07 -18.64 10.29
CA ASN A 22 14.36 -17.98 9.02
C ASN A 22 13.55 -16.70 8.86
N LEU A 23 14.17 -15.68 8.28
CA LEU A 23 13.47 -14.45 7.89
C LEU A 23 12.65 -14.70 6.61
N ARG A 24 11.38 -14.30 6.64
CA ARG A 24 10.44 -14.35 5.53
C ARG A 24 9.71 -13.03 5.35
N SER A 25 9.30 -12.75 4.12
CA SER A 25 8.43 -11.60 3.83
C SER A 25 7.07 -11.77 4.49
N LEU A 26 6.62 -10.75 5.21
CA LEU A 26 5.26 -10.70 5.74
C LEU A 26 4.22 -10.88 4.63
N ARG A 27 4.45 -10.26 3.46
CA ARG A 27 3.58 -10.44 2.28
C ARG A 27 3.49 -11.89 1.85
N GLU A 28 4.64 -12.57 1.70
CA GLU A 28 4.65 -13.99 1.32
C GLU A 28 4.00 -14.87 2.38
N VAL A 29 4.14 -14.55 3.67
CA VAL A 29 3.47 -15.28 4.74
C VAL A 29 1.95 -15.09 4.65
N ILE A 30 1.47 -13.87 4.40
CA ILE A 30 0.05 -13.60 4.17
C ILE A 30 -0.48 -14.39 2.97
N ASP A 31 0.26 -14.40 1.86
CA ASP A 31 -0.15 -15.07 0.62
C ASP A 31 -0.19 -16.60 0.74
N THR A 32 0.46 -17.21 1.73
CA THR A 32 0.35 -18.67 1.95
C THR A 32 -1.04 -19.11 2.41
N ASP A 33 -1.75 -18.29 3.19
CA ASP A 33 -3.10 -18.58 3.69
C ASP A 33 -3.79 -17.28 4.15
N GLN A 34 -4.34 -16.52 3.20
CA GLN A 34 -4.91 -15.20 3.49
C GLN A 34 -6.04 -15.23 4.52
N PRO A 35 -7.03 -16.16 4.46
CA PRO A 35 -8.07 -16.24 5.49
C PRO A 35 -7.52 -16.48 6.89
N LYS A 36 -6.46 -17.28 7.03
CA LYS A 36 -5.82 -17.52 8.33
C LYS A 36 -5.03 -16.32 8.85
N GLN A 37 -4.35 -15.59 7.96
CA GLN A 37 -3.46 -14.49 8.34
C GLN A 37 -4.19 -13.15 8.50
N LEU A 38 -5.22 -12.90 7.69
CA LEU A 38 -5.97 -11.64 7.66
C LEU A 38 -7.36 -11.75 8.32
N GLY A 39 -7.86 -12.97 8.50
CA GLY A 39 -9.28 -13.23 8.76
C GLY A 39 -10.09 -13.30 7.45
N ALA A 40 -11.15 -14.11 7.47
CA ALA A 40 -11.96 -14.40 6.28
C ALA A 40 -12.56 -13.14 5.62
N GLU A 41 -13.05 -12.20 6.42
CA GLU A 41 -13.69 -10.97 5.91
C GLU A 41 -12.71 -10.07 5.17
N VAL A 42 -11.51 -9.87 5.72
CA VAL A 42 -10.46 -9.03 5.12
C VAL A 42 -9.92 -9.70 3.85
N ALA A 43 -9.64 -11.01 3.92
CA ALA A 43 -9.20 -11.78 2.77
C ALA A 43 -10.22 -11.71 1.62
N GLN A 44 -11.51 -11.90 1.91
CA GLN A 44 -12.56 -11.82 0.90
C GLN A 44 -12.73 -10.42 0.31
N ARG A 45 -12.63 -9.37 1.15
CA ARG A 45 -12.90 -8.00 0.73
C ARG A 45 -11.74 -7.34 -0.01
N PHE A 46 -10.51 -7.60 0.43
CA PHE A 46 -9.32 -6.87 -0.04
C PHE A 46 -8.28 -7.77 -0.72
N GLY A 47 -8.20 -9.06 -0.38
CA GLY A 47 -7.23 -9.99 -0.96
C GLY A 47 -5.76 -9.68 -0.63
N GLU A 48 -5.50 -8.75 0.31
CA GLU A 48 -4.20 -8.40 0.85
C GLU A 48 -4.35 -7.61 2.16
N LEU A 49 -3.24 -7.26 2.83
CA LEU A 49 -3.27 -6.39 4.00
C LEU A 49 -3.72 -4.97 3.59
N PRO A 50 -4.88 -4.46 4.03
CA PRO A 50 -5.52 -3.29 3.44
C PRO A 50 -5.01 -1.95 3.99
N PHE A 51 -3.83 -1.94 4.62
CA PHE A 51 -3.23 -0.73 5.15
C PHE A 51 -1.70 -0.83 5.13
N LEU A 52 -1.06 0.33 5.16
CA LEU A 52 0.36 0.48 5.42
C LEU A 52 0.52 1.41 6.62
N PHE A 53 1.14 0.91 7.68
CA PHE A 53 1.41 1.73 8.85
C PHE A 53 2.81 2.32 8.75
N LYS A 54 2.95 3.60 9.14
CA LYS A 54 4.20 4.34 9.03
C LYS A 54 4.49 5.18 10.26
N VAL A 55 5.76 5.26 10.62
CA VAL A 55 6.29 6.40 11.39
C VAL A 55 6.90 7.38 10.38
N LEU A 56 6.46 8.64 10.44
CA LEU A 56 6.93 9.72 9.57
C LEU A 56 7.84 10.66 10.36
N CYS A 57 9.06 10.88 9.86
CA CYS A 57 10.04 11.80 10.41
C CYS A 57 10.23 12.97 9.44
N ALA A 58 9.31 13.94 9.48
CA ALA A 58 9.34 15.10 8.58
C ALA A 58 10.30 16.19 9.13
N ASP A 59 11.54 16.20 8.64
CA ASP A 59 12.55 17.22 8.96
C ASP A 59 12.40 18.51 8.11
N GLN A 60 11.63 18.41 7.03
CA GLN A 60 11.27 19.54 6.17
C GLN A 60 9.77 19.50 5.85
N PRO A 61 9.14 20.64 5.52
CA PRO A 61 7.75 20.67 5.05
C PRO A 61 7.56 19.79 3.82
N LEU A 62 6.53 18.94 3.85
CA LEU A 62 6.13 18.10 2.71
C LEU A 62 5.16 18.86 1.80
N SER A 63 5.04 18.40 0.55
CA SER A 63 4.10 18.96 -0.41
C SER A 63 2.65 18.82 0.07
N ILE A 64 1.80 19.79 -0.30
CA ILE A 64 0.35 19.67 -0.14
C ILE A 64 -0.14 18.57 -1.08
N GLN A 65 -0.92 17.63 -0.54
CA GLN A 65 -1.48 16.51 -1.29
C GLN A 65 -3.00 16.58 -1.27
N VAL A 66 -3.62 16.12 -2.36
CA VAL A 66 -5.06 15.91 -2.45
C VAL A 66 -5.27 14.48 -2.94
N HIS A 67 -6.06 13.71 -2.20
CA HIS A 67 -6.45 12.37 -2.61
C HIS A 67 -7.81 12.42 -3.31
N PRO A 68 -7.93 11.87 -4.53
CA PRO A 68 -9.20 11.80 -5.22
C PRO A 68 -10.20 10.93 -4.47
N SER A 69 -11.49 11.18 -4.67
CA SER A 69 -12.54 10.23 -4.29
C SER A 69 -12.37 8.91 -5.06
N LYS A 70 -13.00 7.83 -4.58
CA LYS A 70 -12.90 6.52 -5.24
C LYS A 70 -13.33 6.58 -6.72
N SER A 71 -14.46 7.23 -7.00
CA SER A 71 -14.95 7.39 -8.37
C SER A 71 -14.00 8.20 -9.26
N ALA A 72 -13.37 9.24 -8.72
CA ALA A 72 -12.37 10.02 -9.45
C ALA A 72 -11.08 9.22 -9.68
N ALA A 73 -10.66 8.39 -8.72
CA ALA A 73 -9.50 7.51 -8.84
C ALA A 73 -9.70 6.45 -9.94
N GLU A 74 -10.86 5.79 -9.98
CA GLU A 74 -11.21 4.83 -11.02
C GLU A 74 -11.13 5.46 -12.43
N VAL A 75 -11.71 6.65 -12.59
CA VAL A 75 -11.69 7.39 -13.86
C VAL A 75 -10.28 7.83 -14.24
N GLY A 76 -9.50 8.36 -13.31
CA GLY A 76 -8.14 8.82 -13.55
C GLY A 76 -7.19 7.68 -13.90
N PHE A 77 -7.25 6.58 -13.15
CA PHE A 77 -6.46 5.38 -13.40
C PHE A 77 -6.73 4.79 -14.80
N ALA A 78 -8.01 4.69 -15.19
CA ALA A 78 -8.39 4.20 -16.50
C ALA A 78 -7.90 5.13 -17.63
N LYS A 79 -8.00 6.45 -17.46
CA LYS A 79 -7.52 7.44 -18.44
C LYS A 79 -6.01 7.35 -18.67
N GLU A 80 -5.21 7.29 -17.59
CA GLU A 80 -3.74 7.21 -17.72
C GLU A 80 -3.29 5.86 -18.33
N ASN A 81 -3.98 4.76 -18.01
CA ASN A 81 -3.74 3.46 -18.66
C ASN A 81 -4.08 3.48 -20.15
N ALA A 82 -5.22 4.05 -20.53
CA ALA A 82 -5.62 4.17 -21.93
C ALA A 82 -4.67 5.06 -22.75
N ALA A 83 -4.05 6.06 -22.10
CA ALA A 83 -3.01 6.89 -22.70
C ALA A 83 -1.63 6.20 -22.75
N GLY A 84 -1.48 4.99 -22.19
CA GLY A 84 -0.22 4.24 -22.20
C GLY A 84 0.88 4.84 -21.31
N ILE A 85 0.53 5.67 -20.33
CA ILE A 85 1.52 6.31 -19.44
C ILE A 85 2.14 5.23 -18.55
N PRO A 86 3.48 5.03 -18.60
CA PRO A 86 4.16 4.04 -17.75
C PRO A 86 3.89 4.27 -16.27
N PHE A 87 3.86 3.18 -15.48
CA PHE A 87 3.49 3.23 -14.07
C PHE A 87 4.49 4.02 -13.19
N ASP A 88 5.74 4.09 -13.63
CA ASP A 88 6.86 4.76 -12.99
C ASP A 88 7.19 6.14 -13.62
N ALA A 89 6.42 6.57 -14.63
CA ALA A 89 6.59 7.88 -15.25
C ALA A 89 6.33 9.02 -14.24
N ALA A 90 7.05 10.13 -14.39
CA ALA A 90 6.97 11.26 -13.47
C ALA A 90 5.58 11.93 -13.47
N GLU A 91 4.90 11.90 -14.62
CA GLU A 91 3.57 12.44 -14.85
C GLU A 91 2.42 11.50 -14.42
N ARG A 92 2.71 10.28 -13.96
CA ARG A 92 1.71 9.29 -13.55
C ARG A 92 1.14 9.64 -12.17
N ASN A 93 -0.11 10.12 -12.13
CA ASN A 93 -0.76 10.53 -10.88
C ASN A 93 -1.59 9.40 -10.24
N TYR A 94 -2.23 8.56 -11.07
CA TYR A 94 -3.13 7.50 -10.61
C TYR A 94 -2.42 6.14 -10.70
N LYS A 95 -1.98 5.63 -9.55
CA LYS A 95 -1.25 4.36 -9.43
C LYS A 95 -2.14 3.18 -9.03
N ASP A 96 -3.39 3.45 -8.69
CA ASP A 96 -4.42 2.46 -8.42
C ASP A 96 -5.81 3.12 -8.59
N PRO A 97 -6.88 2.32 -8.74
CA PRO A 97 -8.24 2.83 -8.87
C PRO A 97 -8.93 3.09 -7.52
N ASN A 98 -8.20 3.19 -6.40
CA ASN A 98 -8.78 3.32 -5.08
C ASN A 98 -8.61 4.73 -4.50
N HIS A 99 -9.47 5.04 -3.52
CA HIS A 99 -9.28 6.21 -2.67
C HIS A 99 -8.24 5.90 -1.58
N LYS A 100 -7.54 6.93 -1.11
CA LYS A 100 -6.49 6.81 -0.09
C LYS A 100 -6.88 7.57 1.18
N PRO A 101 -7.71 6.98 2.05
CA PRO A 101 -7.98 7.56 3.36
C PRO A 101 -6.70 7.48 4.21
N GLU A 102 -6.32 8.58 4.84
CA GLU A 102 -5.15 8.66 5.71
C GLU A 102 -5.59 9.17 7.09
N LEU A 103 -4.97 8.62 8.14
CA LEU A 103 -5.11 9.10 9.51
C LEU A 103 -3.72 9.40 10.06
N VAL A 104 -3.56 10.59 10.65
CA VAL A 104 -2.32 11.02 11.30
C VAL A 104 -2.58 11.19 12.79
N LEU A 105 -1.74 10.57 13.61
CA LEU A 105 -1.72 10.73 15.06
C LEU A 105 -0.41 11.43 15.43
N PRO A 106 -0.47 12.67 15.98
CA PRO A 106 0.71 13.43 16.36
C PRO A 106 1.35 12.93 17.67
#